data_AF-A0A2V8LB27-F1
#
_entry.id   AF-A0A2V8LB27-F1
#
_cell.length_a   1.000
_cell.length_b   1.000
_cell.length_c   1.000
_cell.angle_alpha   90.00
_cell.angle_beta   90.00
_cell.angle_gamma   90.00
#
_symmetry.space_group_name_H-M   'P 1'
#
loop_
_entity.id
_entity.type
_entity.pdbx_description
1 polymer ?
#
loop_
_entity_poly.entity_id
_entity_poly.type
_entity_poly.pdbx_seq_one_letter_code
_entity_poly.pdbx_strand_id
1 'polypeptide(L)'
;MRRQRSCLRARAKVKRRSENSSELQIERVRRICLALPGTWEKISHGEPTWFVDKKVFAMFSNNHHSDGHIAVTLPAAIGVQEALIKKSPKKFYRPPYVGVRGWIGVDVDRVSDKELRGHIEEAWRLIAPKKLQHGELASNSERLH
;
A
#
# COMPACT_ATOMS: atom_id res chain seq x y z
N MET A 1 29.77 -18.14 -35.26
CA MET A 1 28.54 -18.11 -34.42
C MET A 1 28.84 -17.55 -33.02
N ARG A 2 28.57 -16.26 -32.74
CA ARG A 2 28.70 -15.65 -31.39
C ARG A 2 27.65 -14.54 -31.19
N ARG A 3 26.41 -14.89 -30.83
CA ARG A 3 25.34 -13.89 -30.55
C ARG A 3 24.35 -14.28 -29.43
N GLN A 4 24.76 -15.02 -28.39
CA GLN A 4 23.80 -15.43 -27.33
C GLN A 4 24.21 -15.15 -25.87
N ARG A 5 25.43 -14.67 -25.57
CA ARG A 5 25.85 -14.44 -24.16
C ARG A 5 25.51 -13.05 -23.59
N SER A 6 25.07 -12.09 -24.40
CA SER A 6 24.81 -10.71 -23.98
C SER A 6 23.45 -10.52 -23.28
N CYS A 7 22.41 -11.25 -23.70
CA CYS A 7 21.04 -11.04 -23.23
C CYS A 7 20.80 -11.50 -21.78
N LEU A 8 21.50 -12.56 -21.32
CA LEU A 8 21.30 -13.12 -19.98
C LEU A 8 21.85 -12.22 -18.87
N ARG A 9 22.99 -11.56 -19.10
CA ARG A 9 23.58 -10.62 -18.12
C ARG A 9 22.80 -9.30 -18.01
N ALA A 10 22.27 -8.80 -19.13
CA ALA A 10 21.42 -7.61 -19.12
C ALA A 10 20.10 -7.84 -18.37
N ARG A 11 19.44 -9.00 -18.60
CA ARG A 11 18.19 -9.39 -17.90
C ARG A 11 18.36 -9.50 -16.38
N ALA A 12 19.43 -10.14 -15.91
CA ALA A 12 19.71 -10.24 -14.48
C ALA A 12 19.98 -8.88 -13.82
N LYS A 13 20.57 -7.92 -14.55
CA LYS A 13 20.85 -6.56 -14.06
C LYS A 13 19.59 -5.70 -14.00
N VAL A 14 18.67 -5.84 -14.96
CA VAL A 14 17.35 -5.19 -14.96
C VAL A 14 16.47 -5.73 -13.82
N LYS A 15 16.40 -7.05 -13.65
CA LYS A 15 15.62 -7.70 -12.60
C LYS A 15 16.04 -7.23 -11.18
N ARG A 16 17.34 -7.17 -10.92
CA ARG A 16 17.87 -6.70 -9.63
C ARG A 16 17.55 -5.22 -9.36
N ARG A 17 17.53 -4.39 -10.41
CA ARG A 17 17.19 -2.96 -10.27
C ARG A 17 15.69 -2.77 -9.99
N SER A 18 14.82 -3.56 -10.62
CA SER A 18 13.38 -3.54 -10.33
C SER A 18 13.07 -4.07 -8.93
N GLU A 19 13.74 -5.14 -8.49
CA GLU A 19 13.59 -5.69 -7.13
C GLU A 19 14.00 -4.66 -6.07
N ASN A 20 15.14 -3.98 -6.26
CA ASN A 20 15.57 -2.91 -5.36
C ASN A 20 14.60 -1.72 -5.34
N SER A 21 13.99 -1.38 -6.48
CA SER A 21 12.99 -0.32 -6.56
C SER A 21 11.72 -0.70 -5.82
N SER A 22 11.26 -1.95 -5.94
CA SER A 22 10.09 -2.41 -5.22
C SER A 22 10.31 -2.44 -3.71
N GLU A 23 11.48 -2.88 -3.23
CA GLU A 23 11.78 -2.86 -1.79
C GLU A 23 11.76 -1.43 -1.23
N LEU A 24 12.33 -0.46 -1.96
CA LEU A 24 12.30 0.94 -1.56
C LEU A 24 10.86 1.49 -1.48
N GLN A 25 9.98 1.11 -2.40
CA GLN A 25 8.57 1.51 -2.37
C GLN A 25 7.80 0.80 -1.25
N ILE A 26 8.10 -0.47 -0.97
CA ILE A 26 7.53 -1.20 0.17
C ILE A 26 7.93 -0.49 1.46
N GLU A 27 9.21 -0.18 1.66
CA GLU A 27 9.71 0.52 2.84
C GLU A 27 9.07 1.90 3.02
N ARG A 28 8.84 2.59 1.91
CA ARG A 28 8.15 3.89 1.91
C ARG A 28 6.69 3.76 2.39
N VAL A 29 5.94 2.80 1.87
CA VAL A 29 4.56 2.53 2.31
C VAL A 29 4.54 2.05 3.76
N ARG A 30 5.43 1.12 4.12
CA ARG A 30 5.62 0.57 5.47
C ARG A 30 5.82 1.69 6.50
N ARG A 31 6.73 2.63 6.22
CA ARG A 31 7.00 3.79 7.10
C ARG A 31 5.75 4.63 7.35
N ILE A 32 4.92 4.84 6.33
CA ILE A 32 3.69 5.63 6.48
C ILE A 32 2.64 4.86 7.27
N CYS A 33 2.42 3.58 6.94
CA CYS A 33 1.45 2.72 7.62
C CYS A 33 1.78 2.54 9.10
N LEU A 34 3.03 2.19 9.43
CA LEU A 34 3.45 1.92 10.81
C LEU A 34 3.51 3.18 11.70
N ALA A 35 3.42 4.38 11.11
CA ALA A 35 3.27 5.62 11.87
C ALA A 35 1.84 5.81 12.42
N LEU A 36 0.87 5.01 11.96
CA LEU A 36 -0.53 5.13 12.37
C LEU A 36 -0.83 4.29 13.63
N PRO A 37 -1.70 4.77 14.55
CA PRO A 37 -1.99 4.07 15.78
C PRO A 37 -2.61 2.68 15.55
N GLY A 38 -2.14 1.68 16.31
CA GLY A 38 -2.67 0.33 16.27
C GLY A 38 -2.42 -0.40 14.96
N THR A 39 -1.49 0.09 14.13
CA THR A 39 -1.13 -0.53 12.87
C THR A 39 -0.05 -1.60 13.04
N TRP A 40 -0.20 -2.71 12.34
CA TRP A 40 0.80 -3.77 12.25
C TRP A 40 0.82 -4.39 10.85
N GLU A 41 1.89 -5.10 10.54
CA GLU A 41 2.15 -5.69 9.22
C GLU A 41 2.18 -7.23 9.30
N LYS A 42 1.64 -7.88 8.26
CA LYS A 42 1.98 -9.27 7.93
C LYS A 42 1.98 -9.49 6.43
N ILE A 43 2.64 -10.56 5.99
CA ILE A 43 2.49 -11.05 4.63
C ILE A 43 1.14 -11.76 4.51
N SER A 44 0.36 -11.39 3.50
CA SER A 44 -0.93 -12.03 3.16
C SER A 44 -0.95 -12.29 1.66
N HIS A 45 -1.25 -13.52 1.25
CA HIS A 45 -1.23 -13.94 -0.17
C HIS A 45 0.07 -13.57 -0.92
N GLY A 46 1.21 -13.55 -0.22
CA GLY A 46 2.51 -13.20 -0.80
C GLY A 46 2.81 -11.70 -0.86
N GLU A 47 1.89 -10.85 -0.40
CA GLU A 47 2.00 -9.39 -0.46
C GLU A 47 2.06 -8.76 0.95
N PRO A 48 2.93 -7.76 1.18
CA PRO A 48 2.92 -6.97 2.41
C PRO A 48 1.55 -6.32 2.63
N THR A 49 0.94 -6.59 3.78
CA THR A 49 -0.41 -6.14 4.11
C THR A 49 -0.42 -5.52 5.50
N TRP A 50 -1.06 -4.36 5.63
CA TRP A 50 -1.17 -3.61 6.88
C TRP A 50 -2.59 -3.64 7.43
N PHE A 51 -2.64 -3.81 8.75
CA PHE A 51 -3.84 -4.01 9.53
C PHE A 51 -3.94 -2.94 10.59
N VAL A 52 -5.16 -2.53 10.91
CA VAL A 52 -5.48 -1.80 12.14
C VAL A 52 -6.41 -2.69 12.95
N ASP A 53 -6.03 -2.99 14.19
CA ASP A 53 -6.67 -4.03 15.01
C ASP A 53 -6.73 -5.38 14.26
N LYS A 54 -7.89 -5.83 13.78
CA LYS A 54 -8.04 -7.09 13.02
C LYS A 54 -8.43 -6.89 11.54
N LYS A 55 -8.42 -5.65 11.05
CA LYS A 55 -8.95 -5.29 9.72
C LYS A 55 -7.85 -4.76 8.81
N VAL A 56 -7.86 -5.18 7.55
CA VAL A 56 -6.95 -4.68 6.50
C VAL A 56 -7.35 -3.26 6.11
N PHE A 57 -6.38 -2.36 6.00
CA PHE A 57 -6.59 -1.03 5.42
C PHE A 57 -5.59 -0.67 4.31
N ALA A 58 -4.52 -1.45 4.13
CA ALA A 58 -3.61 -1.28 3.01
C ALA A 58 -2.98 -2.62 2.61
N MET A 59 -2.80 -2.85 1.31
CA MET A 59 -2.12 -4.02 0.77
C MET A 59 -1.23 -3.59 -0.40
N PHE A 60 0.06 -3.91 -0.33
CA PHE A 60 1.03 -3.58 -1.36
C PHE A 60 0.95 -4.59 -2.50
N SER A 61 0.74 -4.12 -3.72
CA SER A 61 0.80 -4.97 -4.90
C SER A 61 2.05 -4.69 -5.71
N ASN A 62 2.96 -5.66 -5.72
CA ASN A 62 4.21 -5.59 -6.47
C ASN A 62 4.05 -6.32 -7.80
N ASN A 63 3.30 -5.74 -8.74
CA ASN A 63 3.25 -6.24 -10.12
C ASN A 63 2.93 -7.75 -10.23
N HIS A 64 2.07 -8.29 -9.36
CA HIS A 64 1.73 -9.72 -9.34
C HIS A 64 0.97 -10.15 -10.62
N HIS A 65 0.49 -9.19 -11.44
CA HIS A 65 -0.26 -9.44 -12.67
C HIS A 65 0.50 -9.09 -13.96
N SER A 66 1.80 -8.78 -13.91
CA SER A 66 2.56 -8.34 -15.10
C SER A 66 2.00 -7.05 -15.73
N ASP A 67 1.33 -6.22 -14.94
CA ASP A 67 0.73 -4.94 -15.37
C ASP A 67 1.71 -3.76 -15.25
N GLY A 68 2.88 -3.97 -14.66
CA GLY A 68 3.98 -3.01 -14.59
C GLY A 68 3.82 -1.95 -13.51
N HIS A 69 2.86 -2.09 -12.59
CA HIS A 69 2.60 -1.12 -11.53
C HIS A 69 3.12 -1.60 -10.17
N ILE A 70 3.88 -0.74 -9.50
CA ILE A 70 4.13 -0.86 -8.05
C ILE A 70 3.05 -0.01 -7.38
N ALA A 71 2.11 -0.67 -6.69
CA ALA A 71 0.91 -0.01 -6.17
C ALA A 71 0.65 -0.37 -4.70
N VAL A 72 -0.16 0.47 -4.05
CA VAL A 72 -0.85 0.11 -2.81
C VAL A 72 -2.36 0.16 -3.06
N THR A 73 -3.07 -0.88 -2.63
CA THR A 73 -4.53 -0.92 -2.67
C THR A 73 -5.10 -0.48 -1.33
N LEU A 74 -6.07 0.41 -1.37
CA LEU A 74 -6.63 1.12 -0.22
C LEU A 74 -8.17 1.12 -0.30
N PRO A 75 -8.91 0.88 0.79
CA PRO A 75 -10.35 1.12 0.82
C PRO A 75 -10.62 2.61 0.60
N ALA A 76 -11.61 2.92 -0.24
CA ALA A 76 -12.06 4.28 -0.49
C ALA A 76 -13.53 4.45 -0.08
N ALA A 77 -13.91 5.65 0.34
CA ALA A 77 -15.30 5.98 0.58
C ALA A 77 -16.12 5.91 -0.73
N ILE A 78 -17.44 5.77 -0.59
CA ILE A 78 -18.37 5.70 -1.73
C ILE A 78 -18.17 6.92 -2.65
N GLY A 79 -17.97 6.67 -3.95
CA GLY A 79 -17.75 7.69 -4.98
C GLY A 79 -16.33 8.26 -5.06
N VAL A 80 -15.47 8.04 -4.05
CA VAL A 80 -14.08 8.52 -4.07
C VAL A 80 -13.23 7.76 -5.09
N GLN A 81 -13.47 6.45 -5.24
CA GLN A 81 -12.76 5.62 -6.21
C GLN A 81 -12.95 6.17 -7.63
N GLU A 82 -14.20 6.38 -8.07
CA GLU A 82 -14.53 6.89 -9.39
C GLU A 82 -14.00 8.31 -9.60
N ALA A 83 -14.13 9.17 -8.58
CA ALA A 83 -13.66 10.56 -8.66
C ALA A 83 -12.14 10.65 -8.85
N LEU A 84 -11.36 9.86 -8.11
CA LEU A 84 -9.90 9.83 -8.23
C LEU A 84 -9.44 9.25 -9.56
N ILE A 85 -10.05 8.15 -10.02
CA ILE A 85 -9.75 7.56 -11.34
C ILE A 85 -10.05 8.57 -12.45
N LYS A 86 -11.20 9.25 -12.40
CA LYS A 86 -11.58 10.26 -13.40
C LYS A 86 -10.61 11.45 -13.40
N LYS A 87 -10.19 11.92 -12.22
CA LYS A 87 -9.31 13.08 -12.07
C LYS A 87 -7.88 12.79 -12.52
N SER A 88 -7.35 11.64 -12.15
CA SER A 88 -5.93 11.29 -12.34
C SER A 88 -5.76 9.81 -12.70
N PRO A 89 -6.21 9.37 -13.90
CA PRO A 89 -6.18 7.95 -14.30
C PRO A 89 -4.76 7.38 -14.44
N LYS A 90 -3.75 8.25 -14.49
CA LYS A 90 -2.33 7.83 -14.47
C LYS A 90 -1.85 7.40 -13.08
N LYS A 91 -2.49 7.85 -12.00
CA LYS A 91 -2.09 7.58 -10.61
C LYS A 91 -3.00 6.58 -9.92
N PHE A 92 -4.26 6.51 -10.38
CA PHE A 92 -5.32 5.75 -9.74
C PHE A 92 -5.99 4.82 -10.73
N TYR A 93 -6.25 3.60 -10.29
CA TYR A 93 -6.95 2.59 -11.08
C TYR A 93 -7.84 1.74 -10.19
N ARG A 94 -8.79 1.03 -10.80
CA ARG A 94 -9.64 0.06 -10.11
C ARG A 94 -8.90 -1.29 -10.06
N PRO A 95 -8.45 -1.79 -8.89
CA PRO A 95 -7.74 -3.06 -8.81
C PRO A 95 -8.65 -4.23 -9.19
N PRO A 96 -8.10 -5.30 -9.78
CA PRO A 96 -8.82 -6.56 -9.94
C PRO A 96 -9.35 -7.05 -8.58
N TYR A 97 -10.56 -7.62 -8.56
CA TYR A 97 -11.22 -8.25 -7.39
C TYR A 97 -11.65 -7.33 -6.25
N VAL A 98 -10.75 -6.54 -5.67
CA VAL A 98 -11.08 -5.64 -4.55
C VAL A 98 -11.68 -4.32 -5.02
N GLY A 99 -11.46 -3.96 -6.30
CA GLY A 99 -12.00 -2.75 -6.89
C GLY A 99 -13.53 -2.68 -6.87
N VAL A 100 -14.23 -3.80 -7.10
CA VAL A 100 -15.70 -3.86 -7.01
C VAL A 100 -16.21 -3.71 -5.58
N ARG A 101 -15.33 -3.87 -4.58
CA ARG A 101 -15.62 -3.66 -3.15
C ARG A 101 -15.24 -2.25 -2.68
N GLY A 102 -15.00 -1.32 -3.61
CA GLY A 102 -14.67 0.07 -3.29
C GLY A 102 -13.20 0.33 -2.96
N TRP A 103 -12.28 -0.58 -3.30
CA TRP A 103 -10.84 -0.36 -3.09
C TRP A 103 -10.20 0.31 -4.30
N ILE A 104 -9.30 1.26 -4.07
CA ILE A 104 -8.55 1.96 -5.11
C ILE A 104 -7.09 1.52 -5.13
N GLY A 105 -6.51 1.36 -6.31
CA GLY A 105 -5.08 1.17 -6.50
C GLY A 105 -4.39 2.51 -6.69
N VAL A 106 -3.36 2.78 -5.89
CA VAL A 106 -2.53 3.99 -5.97
C VAL A 106 -1.15 3.58 -6.46
N ASP A 107 -0.75 4.07 -7.63
CA ASP A 107 0.59 3.87 -8.18
C ASP A 107 1.61 4.64 -7.33
N VAL A 108 2.44 3.91 -6.57
CA VAL A 108 3.32 4.48 -5.55
C VAL A 108 4.43 5.31 -6.19
N ASP A 109 4.88 4.93 -7.39
CA ASP A 109 5.92 5.67 -8.12
C ASP A 109 5.41 7.02 -8.66
N ARG A 110 4.10 7.19 -8.81
CA ARG A 110 3.49 8.39 -9.40
C ARG A 110 2.90 9.37 -8.39
N VAL A 111 2.99 9.06 -7.10
CA VAL A 111 2.51 9.93 -6.02
C VAL A 111 3.65 10.39 -5.12
N SER A 112 3.53 11.60 -4.58
CA SER A 112 4.46 12.12 -3.56
C SER A 112 4.19 11.48 -2.19
N ASP A 113 5.15 11.56 -1.25
CA ASP A 113 4.96 11.05 0.13
C ASP A 113 3.77 11.70 0.83
N LYS A 114 3.57 13.00 0.57
CA LYS A 114 2.44 13.75 1.13
C LYS A 114 1.10 13.25 0.59
N GLU A 115 1.02 13.00 -0.71
CA GLU A 115 -0.19 12.48 -1.37
C GLU A 115 -0.47 11.04 -0.93
N LEU A 116 0.56 10.19 -0.93
CA LEU A 116 0.47 8.80 -0.47
C LEU A 116 0.01 8.71 0.99
N ARG A 117 0.58 9.55 1.87
CA ARG A 117 0.17 9.66 3.27
C ARG A 117 -1.30 10.03 3.40
N GLY A 118 -1.76 11.04 2.67
CA GLY A 118 -3.17 11.46 2.73
C GLY A 118 -4.13 10.33 2.36
N HIS A 119 -3.80 9.54 1.33
CA HIS A 119 -4.62 8.38 0.93
C HIS A 119 -4.60 7.25 1.97
N ILE A 120 -3.42 6.92 2.51
CA ILE A 120 -3.29 5.87 3.54
C ILE A 120 -4.02 6.26 4.83
N GLU A 121 -3.91 7.52 5.25
CA GLU A 121 -4.61 8.03 6.43
C GLU A 121 -6.13 7.99 6.27
N GLU A 122 -6.64 8.30 5.07
CA GLU A 122 -8.08 8.22 4.79
C GLU A 122 -8.57 6.77 4.85
N ALA A 123 -7.86 5.86 4.21
CA ALA A 123 -8.12 4.43 4.30
C ALA A 123 -8.08 3.92 5.75
N TRP A 124 -7.10 4.36 6.52
CA TRP A 124 -7.01 4.01 7.94
C TRP A 124 -8.20 4.55 8.72
N ARG A 125 -8.63 5.80 8.52
CA ARG A 125 -9.81 6.38 9.18
C ARG A 125 -11.10 5.62 8.86
N LEU A 126 -11.24 5.12 7.63
CA LEU A 126 -12.40 4.32 7.23
C LEU A 126 -12.49 2.97 7.97
N ILE A 127 -11.35 2.39 8.36
CA ILE A 127 -11.27 1.04 8.92
C ILE A 127 -11.06 1.04 10.43
N ALA A 128 -10.29 2.00 10.94
CA ALA A 128 -9.86 2.09 12.33
C ALA A 128 -11.07 2.26 13.27
N PRO A 129 -11.12 1.52 14.39
CA PRO A 129 -12.10 1.77 15.45
C PRO A 129 -12.02 3.22 15.97
N LYS A 130 -13.18 3.82 16.30
CA LYS A 130 -13.26 5.22 16.80
C LYS A 130 -12.30 5.52 17.96
N LYS A 131 -12.07 4.56 18.85
CA LYS A 131 -11.13 4.68 19.98
C LYS A 131 -9.68 5.00 19.56
N LEU A 132 -9.24 4.49 18.41
CA LEU A 132 -7.88 4.74 17.90
C LEU A 132 -7.79 6.09 17.17
N GLN A 133 -8.91 6.57 16.64
CA GLN A 133 -8.97 7.84 15.91
C GLN A 133 -8.87 9.06 16.84
N HIS A 134 -9.36 8.94 18.07
CA HIS A 134 -9.42 10.04 19.04
C HIS A 134 -8.25 10.05 20.03
N GLY A 135 -7.28 9.13 19.89
CA GLY A 135 -6.10 9.10 20.74
C GLY A 135 -6.44 9.09 22.24
N GLU A 136 -7.30 8.18 22.68
CA GLU A 136 -7.60 8.09 24.11
C GLU A 136 -6.42 7.44 24.83
N LEU A 137 -5.71 8.27 25.59
CA LEU A 137 -4.65 7.94 26.54
C LEU A 137 -5.18 6.93 27.57
N ALA A 138 -5.14 5.63 27.26
CA ALA A 138 -5.28 4.61 28.28
C ALA A 138 -3.94 4.46 29.03
N SER A 139 -3.62 5.44 29.87
CA SER A 139 -2.77 5.20 31.04
C SER A 139 -3.57 4.31 31.98
N ASN A 140 -3.23 3.02 32.02
CA ASN A 140 -3.79 2.08 32.99
C ASN A 140 -2.67 1.15 33.47
N SER A 141 -1.84 1.66 34.37
CA SER A 141 -0.96 0.85 35.21
C SER A 141 -0.71 1.54 36.55
N GLU A 142 -1.77 1.82 37.30
CA GLU A 142 -1.72 1.86 38.77
C GLU A 142 -2.98 1.23 39.35
N ARG A 143 -2.92 -0.08 39.57
CA ARG A 143 -3.65 -0.80 40.62
C ARG A 143 -2.87 -2.05 40.98
N LEU A 144 -2.09 -1.97 42.04
CA LEU A 144 -2.04 -3.02 43.05
C LEU A 144 -1.86 -2.33 44.41
N HIS A 145 -2.97 -2.30 45.15
CA HIS A 145 -2.96 -2.38 46.61
C HIS A 145 -2.56 -3.78 47.01
#